data_AF-A0AAN5D1X0-F1
#
_entry.id   AF-A0AAN5D1X0-F1
#
_cell.length_a   1.000
_cell.length_b   1.000
_cell.length_c   1.000
_cell.angle_alpha   90.00
_cell.angle_beta   90.00
_cell.angle_gamma   90.00
#
_symmetry.space_group_name_H-M   'P 1'
#
loop_
_entity.id
_entity.type
_entity.pdbx_description
1 polymer ?
#
loop_
_entity_poly.entity_id
_entity_poly.type
_entity_poly.pdbx_seq_one_letter_code
_entity_poly.pdbx_strand_id
1 'polypeptide(L)'
;MGYTNFSELNETIDEGEGFIQGNKLTVQVDFKLLNIVGLKKFRRMDFTDPSGPTNDVSLVIEGEKVYVNKGHLSVHSPVFCSMFYGDFVERSQNEIELKDVDRKEFIEMLHVIYPPSKKITEANLGYLLKLGDRFEVEVVVDQIEKFLIKSTKFSLAAKLVIADQYRLFGLQGHCLDRLTSVRKVTDLSNSEESNNFSSHLKSVLFDKIVELNKFE
;
A
#
# COMPACT_ATOMS: atom_id res chain seq x y z
N MET A 1 -29.61 11.31 8.66
CA MET A 1 -30.81 12.13 8.47
C MET A 1 -30.89 12.52 7.00
N GLY A 2 -32.06 12.44 6.40
CA GLY A 2 -32.33 12.90 5.03
C GLY A 2 -33.62 13.69 5.02
N TYR A 3 -33.88 14.41 3.94
CA TYR A 3 -35.14 15.09 3.72
C TYR A 3 -36.09 14.15 3.00
N THR A 4 -37.26 13.87 3.59
CA THR A 4 -38.30 13.07 2.94
C THR A 4 -38.93 13.80 1.76
N ASN A 5 -38.91 15.14 1.77
CA ASN A 5 -39.42 16.00 0.69
C ASN A 5 -38.33 17.02 0.30
N PHE A 6 -37.36 16.61 -0.53
CA PHE A 6 -36.28 17.49 -0.99
C PHE A 6 -36.74 18.46 -2.09
N SER A 7 -37.65 18.02 -2.96
CA SER A 7 -38.33 18.81 -3.99
C SER A 7 -39.59 18.07 -4.47
N GLU A 8 -40.57 18.78 -5.02
CA GLU A 8 -41.71 18.15 -5.68
C GLU A 8 -41.26 17.56 -7.03
N LEU A 9 -41.55 16.28 -7.24
CA LEU A 9 -41.08 15.55 -8.43
C LEU A 9 -41.54 16.21 -9.74
N ASN A 10 -42.71 16.87 -9.73
CA ASN A 10 -43.29 17.52 -10.90
C ASN A 10 -42.54 18.79 -11.30
N GLU A 11 -41.95 19.52 -10.36
CA GLU A 11 -41.15 20.72 -10.63
C GLU A 11 -39.73 20.32 -11.08
N THR A 12 -39.18 19.27 -10.47
CA THR A 12 -37.82 18.80 -10.76
C THR A 12 -37.70 18.12 -12.12
N ILE A 13 -38.81 17.62 -12.68
CA ILE A 13 -38.84 17.00 -14.02
C ILE A 13 -39.31 17.94 -15.13
N ASP A 14 -39.68 19.18 -14.79
CA ASP A 14 -40.03 20.17 -15.79
C ASP A 14 -38.76 20.68 -16.50
N GLU A 15 -38.67 20.45 -17.81
CA GLU A 15 -37.56 20.91 -18.63
C GLU A 15 -37.48 22.45 -18.70
N GLY A 16 -38.57 23.16 -18.37
CA GLY A 16 -38.62 24.63 -18.30
C GLY A 16 -37.91 25.24 -17.09
N GLU A 17 -37.77 24.48 -15.99
CA GLU A 17 -37.13 24.94 -14.75
C GLU A 17 -35.60 24.78 -14.76
N GLY A 18 -35.06 24.10 -15.78
CA GLY A 18 -33.61 24.00 -16.00
C GLY A 18 -32.87 22.99 -15.10
N PHE A 19 -33.59 22.23 -14.27
CA PHE A 19 -33.01 21.17 -13.43
C PHE A 19 -32.66 19.89 -14.21
N ILE A 20 -33.29 19.69 -15.37
CA ILE A 20 -32.99 18.59 -16.30
C ILE A 20 -32.29 19.13 -17.54
N GLN A 21 -31.12 18.58 -17.85
CA GLN A 21 -30.44 18.83 -19.11
C GLN A 21 -30.12 17.49 -19.78
N GLY A 22 -30.69 17.24 -20.96
CA GLY A 22 -30.43 16.00 -21.71
C GLY A 22 -30.77 14.73 -20.92
N ASN A 23 -31.93 14.72 -20.24
CA ASN A 23 -32.39 13.61 -19.40
C ASN A 23 -31.48 13.27 -18.20
N LYS A 24 -30.69 14.24 -17.73
CA LYS A 24 -29.87 14.13 -16.52
C LYS A 24 -30.26 15.18 -15.49
N LEU A 25 -30.56 14.71 -14.28
CA LEU A 25 -30.74 15.54 -13.09
C LEU A 25 -29.42 15.56 -12.30
N THR A 26 -28.92 16.73 -11.97
CA THR A 26 -27.71 16.88 -11.12
C THR A 26 -28.10 17.36 -9.73
N VAL A 27 -27.78 16.57 -8.71
CA VAL A 27 -27.99 16.94 -7.31
C VAL A 27 -26.64 17.27 -6.69
N GLN A 28 -26.47 18.50 -6.23
CA GLN A 28 -25.32 18.91 -5.43
C GLN A 28 -25.68 18.86 -3.94
N VAL A 29 -24.82 18.22 -3.15
CA VAL A 29 -24.96 18.17 -1.69
C VAL A 29 -23.74 18.84 -1.06
N ASP A 30 -23.98 20.00 -0.46
CA ASP A 30 -22.97 20.69 0.34
C ASP A 30 -23.16 20.29 1.81
N PHE A 31 -22.12 19.71 2.42
CA PHE A 31 -22.11 19.46 3.85
C PHE A 31 -20.98 20.21 4.54
N LYS A 32 -21.28 20.72 5.75
CA LYS A 32 -20.32 21.39 6.60
C LYS A 32 -20.03 20.51 7.82
N LEU A 33 -18.79 20.08 7.96
CA LEU A 33 -18.31 19.44 9.18
C LEU A 33 -18.28 20.46 10.31
N LEU A 34 -19.29 20.43 11.19
CA LEU A 34 -19.46 21.40 12.28
C LEU A 34 -18.51 21.14 13.45
N ASN A 35 -18.31 19.88 13.84
CA ASN A 35 -17.34 19.52 14.86
C ASN A 35 -17.01 18.03 14.79
N ILE A 36 -15.76 17.68 15.13
CA ILE A 36 -15.34 16.29 15.28
C ILE A 36 -14.93 16.09 16.74
N VAL A 37 -15.75 15.37 17.51
CA VAL A 37 -15.51 15.07 18.92
C VAL A 37 -14.99 13.64 19.04
N GLY A 38 -13.98 13.41 19.88
CA GLY A 38 -13.47 12.06 20.16
C GLY A 38 -12.33 11.56 19.27
N LEU A 39 -11.76 12.39 18.39
CA LEU A 39 -10.52 12.02 17.68
C LEU A 39 -9.30 12.24 18.58
N LYS A 40 -8.57 11.15 18.86
CA LYS A 40 -7.23 11.23 19.44
C LYS A 40 -6.31 11.88 18.40
N LYS A 41 -5.87 13.11 18.64
CA LYS A 41 -4.81 13.73 17.83
C LYS A 41 -3.51 12.98 18.09
N PHE A 42 -3.10 12.21 17.10
CA PHE A 42 -1.85 11.49 17.11
C PHE A 42 -0.73 12.45 16.70
N ARG A 43 0.19 12.78 17.63
CA ARG A 43 1.45 13.43 17.26
C ARG A 43 2.29 12.39 16.54
N ARG A 44 2.52 12.60 15.23
CA ARG A 44 3.48 11.79 14.47
C ARG A 44 4.89 12.24 14.83
N MET A 45 5.81 11.30 14.74
CA MET A 45 7.24 11.59 14.90
C MET A 45 7.70 12.49 13.75
N ASP A 46 8.45 13.53 14.11
CA ASP A 46 9.10 14.41 13.13
C ASP A 46 10.54 13.92 12.94
N PHE A 47 10.80 13.24 11.83
CA PHE A 47 12.12 12.72 11.50
C PHE A 47 13.07 13.80 10.96
N THR A 48 12.62 15.05 10.87
CA THR A 48 13.45 16.19 10.46
C THR A 48 14.02 16.96 11.65
N ASP A 49 13.53 16.68 12.86
CA ASP A 49 13.97 17.32 14.09
C ASP A 49 15.10 16.53 14.77
N PRO A 50 16.32 17.09 14.91
CA PRO A 50 17.43 16.44 15.62
C PRO A 50 17.19 16.30 17.12
N SER A 51 16.28 17.08 17.71
CA SER A 51 16.06 17.14 19.16
C SER A 51 15.20 15.99 19.72
N GLY A 52 14.82 15.03 18.88
CA GLY A 52 14.11 13.83 19.29
C GLY A 52 14.89 13.04 20.35
N PRO A 53 14.30 12.75 21.53
CA PRO A 53 15.03 12.23 22.69
C PRO A 53 15.60 10.82 22.49
N THR A 54 15.13 10.10 21.48
CA THR A 54 15.53 8.73 21.16
C THR A 54 16.34 8.64 19.86
N ASN A 55 16.61 9.76 19.18
CA ASN A 55 17.35 9.74 17.93
C ASN A 55 18.85 9.57 18.23
N ASP A 56 19.45 8.52 17.68
CA ASP A 56 20.85 8.14 17.92
C ASP A 56 21.66 7.98 16.61
N VAL A 57 21.01 8.22 15.47
CA VAL A 57 21.65 8.25 14.14
C VAL A 57 20.89 9.18 13.20
N SER A 58 21.60 9.71 12.21
CA SER A 58 21.01 10.41 11.07
C SER A 58 21.30 9.69 9.76
N LEU A 59 20.28 9.53 8.94
CA LEU A 59 20.35 9.02 7.58
C LEU A 59 20.34 10.20 6.63
N VAL A 60 21.36 10.33 5.79
CA VAL A 60 21.45 11.40 4.77
C VAL A 60 20.81 10.87 3.49
N ILE A 61 19.70 11.46 3.10
CA ILE A 61 18.91 11.09 1.93
C ILE A 61 18.71 12.36 1.09
N GLU A 62 19.13 12.32 -0.18
CA GLU A 62 19.07 13.49 -1.07
C GLU A 62 19.77 14.74 -0.48
N GLY A 63 20.85 14.53 0.29
CA GLY A 63 21.60 15.60 0.96
C GLY A 63 20.95 16.17 2.22
N GLU A 64 19.77 15.69 2.61
CA GLU A 64 19.06 16.10 3.82
C GLU A 64 19.07 15.02 4.89
N LYS A 65 19.10 15.42 6.16
CA LYS A 65 19.14 14.50 7.31
C LYS A 65 17.74 14.03 7.71
N VAL A 66 17.65 12.73 8.01
CA VAL A 66 16.50 12.05 8.59
C VAL A 66 16.97 11.39 9.89
N TYR A 67 16.47 11.86 11.03
CA TYR A 67 16.90 11.41 12.36
C TYR A 67 16.06 10.23 12.83
N VAL A 68 16.70 9.11 13.17
CA VAL A 68 16.03 7.86 13.54
C VAL A 68 16.68 7.20 14.75
N ASN A 69 16.05 6.13 15.26
CA ASN A 69 16.59 5.29 16.32
C ASN A 69 17.13 3.97 15.72
N LYS A 70 18.42 3.66 15.93
CA LYS A 70 19.10 2.47 15.42
C LYS A 70 18.39 1.20 15.87
N GLY A 71 18.07 1.09 17.16
CA GLY A 71 17.45 -0.09 17.74
C GLY A 71 16.06 -0.37 17.16
N HIS A 72 15.20 0.65 17.09
CA HIS A 72 13.84 0.51 16.57
C HIS A 72 13.84 0.12 15.09
N LEU A 73 14.68 0.76 14.27
CA LEU A 73 14.76 0.43 12.85
C LEU A 73 15.34 -0.98 12.62
N SER A 74 16.32 -1.39 13.44
CA SER A 74 16.92 -2.73 13.38
C SER A 74 15.96 -3.85 13.77
N VAL A 75 15.05 -3.60 14.70
CA VAL A 75 14.00 -4.57 15.07
C VAL A 75 13.09 -4.90 13.88
N HIS A 76 12.89 -3.93 12.98
CA HIS A 76 12.00 -4.08 11.84
C HIS A 76 12.73 -4.41 10.53
N SER A 77 14.06 -4.39 10.50
CA SER A 77 14.85 -4.54 9.27
C SER A 77 16.19 -5.21 9.56
N PRO A 78 16.41 -6.44 9.08
CA PRO A 78 17.70 -7.10 9.10
C PRO A 78 18.81 -6.31 8.38
N VAL A 79 18.44 -5.59 7.32
CA VAL A 79 19.35 -4.71 6.58
C VAL A 79 19.87 -3.59 7.47
N PHE A 80 18.98 -2.86 8.16
CA PHE A 80 19.40 -1.81 9.08
C PHE A 80 20.11 -2.36 10.32
N CYS A 81 19.70 -3.52 10.82
CA CYS A 81 20.40 -4.20 11.90
C CYS A 81 21.86 -4.48 11.52
N SER A 82 22.08 -5.04 10.33
CA SER A 82 23.41 -5.32 9.80
C SER A 82 24.20 -4.03 9.55
N MET A 83 23.56 -3.00 9.00
CA MET A 83 24.18 -1.69 8.76
C MET A 83 24.65 -1.01 10.05
N PHE A 84 23.87 -1.08 11.13
CA PHE A 84 24.19 -0.37 12.37
C PHE A 84 25.04 -1.15 13.35
N TYR A 85 24.93 -2.48 13.36
CA TYR A 85 25.57 -3.35 14.36
C TYR A 85 26.52 -4.40 13.76
N GLY A 86 26.52 -4.59 12.44
CA GLY A 86 27.46 -5.48 11.75
C GLY A 86 28.86 -4.89 11.64
N ASP A 87 29.78 -5.65 11.04
CA ASP A 87 31.19 -5.26 10.91
C ASP A 87 31.46 -4.37 9.69
N PHE A 88 30.57 -3.42 9.43
CA PHE A 88 30.68 -2.44 8.36
C PHE A 88 31.14 -1.07 8.87
N VAL A 89 31.59 -0.19 7.97
CA VAL A 89 32.15 1.13 8.33
C VAL A 89 31.08 2.02 8.99
N GLU A 90 29.82 1.82 8.59
CA GLU A 90 28.62 2.49 9.06
C GLU A 90 28.38 2.30 10.57
N ARG A 91 28.87 1.20 11.16
CA ARG A 91 28.73 0.92 12.60
C ARG A 91 29.30 2.04 13.47
N SER A 92 30.42 2.63 13.05
CA SER A 92 31.09 3.71 13.77
C SER A 92 30.60 5.11 13.37
N GLN A 93 29.63 5.20 12.45
CA GLN A 93 29.10 6.46 11.95
C GLN A 93 27.82 6.87 12.69
N ASN A 94 27.69 8.19 12.88
CA ASN A 94 26.47 8.83 13.36
C ASN A 94 25.66 9.43 12.20
N GLU A 95 26.25 9.48 11.00
CA GLU A 95 25.65 9.97 9.77
C GLU A 95 25.91 8.93 8.66
N ILE A 96 24.86 8.38 8.07
CA ILE A 96 24.95 7.32 7.06
C ILE A 96 24.21 7.76 5.80
N GLU A 97 24.87 7.74 4.64
CA GLU A 97 24.26 8.12 3.37
C GLU A 97 23.45 6.96 2.77
N LEU A 98 22.17 7.21 2.44
CA LEU A 98 21.35 6.28 1.67
C LEU A 98 21.15 6.83 0.26
N LYS A 99 21.74 6.14 -0.72
CA LYS A 99 21.66 6.50 -2.15
C LYS A 99 20.42 5.89 -2.80
N ASP A 100 19.94 6.53 -3.85
CA ASP A 100 18.80 6.05 -4.66
C ASP A 100 17.51 5.85 -3.85
N VAL A 101 17.27 6.70 -2.85
CA VAL A 101 16.07 6.69 -2.01
C VAL A 101 15.44 8.08 -2.07
N ASP A 102 14.14 8.16 -2.35
CA ASP A 102 13.38 9.40 -2.20
C ASP A 102 13.12 9.66 -0.72
N ARG A 103 13.48 10.86 -0.25
CA ARG A 103 13.37 11.22 1.16
C ARG A 103 11.94 11.17 1.68
N LYS A 104 10.96 11.61 0.87
CA LYS A 104 9.55 11.65 1.29
C LYS A 104 8.98 10.24 1.37
N GLU A 105 9.27 9.39 0.39
CA GLU A 105 8.86 7.99 0.38
C GLU A 105 9.46 7.23 1.57
N PHE A 106 10.72 7.51 1.92
CA PHE A 106 11.37 6.92 3.09
C PHE A 106 10.72 7.35 4.40
N ILE A 107 10.43 8.64 4.58
CA ILE A 107 9.72 9.16 5.76
C ILE A 107 8.32 8.52 5.88
N GLU A 108 7.64 8.31 4.76
CA GLU A 108 6.35 7.62 4.73
C GLU A 108 6.47 6.17 5.23
N MET A 109 7.51 5.44 4.81
CA MET A 109 7.80 4.10 5.35
C MET A 109 8.08 4.15 6.86
N LEU A 110 8.85 5.13 7.33
CA LEU A 110 9.10 5.32 8.77
C LEU A 110 7.78 5.55 9.52
N HIS A 111 6.85 6.36 8.99
CA HIS A 111 5.54 6.54 9.61
C HIS A 111 4.68 5.27 9.61
N VAL A 112 4.97 4.26 8.77
CA VAL A 112 4.28 2.95 8.83
C VAL A 112 4.81 2.10 10.00
N ILE A 113 6.11 2.12 10.26
CA ILE A 113 6.75 1.28 11.31
C ILE A 113 6.85 1.95 12.68
N TYR A 114 6.83 3.29 12.74
CA TYR A 114 6.81 4.03 14.00
C TYR A 114 5.38 4.29 14.47
N PRO A 115 5.04 3.99 15.73
CA PRO A 115 3.76 4.39 16.31
C PRO A 115 3.62 5.91 16.38
N PRO A 116 2.46 6.49 16.07
CA PRO A 116 1.25 5.83 15.56
C PRO A 116 1.36 5.54 14.06
N SER A 117 1.12 4.28 13.68
CA SER A 117 1.35 3.81 12.32
C SER A 117 0.41 4.45 11.30
N LYS A 118 1.00 4.86 10.17
CA LYS A 118 0.29 5.34 8.99
C LYS A 118 -0.30 4.15 8.23
N LYS A 119 -1.51 4.33 7.71
CA LYS A 119 -2.20 3.30 6.91
C LYS A 119 -1.62 3.22 5.50
N ILE A 120 -1.59 2.01 4.97
CA ILE A 120 -1.34 1.76 3.56
C ILE A 120 -2.61 2.09 2.76
N THR A 121 -2.39 2.66 1.59
CA THR A 121 -3.37 3.11 0.60
C THR A 121 -2.81 2.84 -0.80
N GLU A 122 -3.61 2.91 -1.86
CA GLU A 122 -3.08 2.74 -3.22
C GLU A 122 -1.97 3.74 -3.58
N ALA A 123 -2.07 4.97 -3.06
CA ALA A 123 -1.13 6.04 -3.38
C ALA A 123 0.27 5.79 -2.80
N ASN A 124 0.37 5.08 -1.68
CA ASN A 124 1.65 4.77 -1.04
C ASN A 124 2.14 3.33 -1.25
N LEU A 125 1.26 2.45 -1.74
CA LEU A 125 1.55 1.04 -1.98
C LEU A 125 2.84 0.83 -2.78
N GLY A 126 2.99 1.52 -3.91
CA GLY A 126 4.06 1.26 -4.88
C GLY A 126 5.47 1.48 -4.31
N TYR A 127 5.71 2.64 -3.68
CA TYR A 127 7.02 2.92 -3.09
C TYR A 127 7.24 2.19 -1.76
N LEU A 128 6.18 1.97 -0.96
CA LEU A 128 6.31 1.21 0.28
C LEU A 128 6.70 -0.25 0.00
N LEU A 129 6.21 -0.85 -1.09
CA LEU A 129 6.64 -2.18 -1.54
C LEU A 129 8.12 -2.19 -1.90
N LYS A 130 8.57 -1.23 -2.72
CA LYS A 130 9.98 -1.13 -3.13
C LYS A 130 10.92 -0.92 -1.94
N LEU A 131 10.56 -0.02 -1.02
CA LEU A 131 11.37 0.26 0.17
C LEU A 131 11.33 -0.90 1.16
N GLY A 132 10.16 -1.49 1.37
CA GLY A 132 9.97 -2.65 2.25
C GLY A 132 10.78 -3.86 1.77
N ASP A 133 10.80 -4.13 0.46
CA ASP A 133 11.63 -5.19 -0.12
C ASP A 133 13.13 -4.85 -0.02
N ARG A 134 13.53 -3.65 -0.45
CA ARG A 134 14.94 -3.20 -0.46
C ARG A 134 15.58 -3.23 0.94
N PHE A 135 14.85 -2.79 1.95
CA PHE A 135 15.33 -2.73 3.33
C PHE A 135 14.85 -3.91 4.18
N GLU A 136 14.23 -4.93 3.57
CA GLU A 136 13.70 -6.12 4.26
C GLU A 136 12.83 -5.76 5.48
N VAL A 137 11.93 -4.79 5.31
CA VAL A 137 11.02 -4.33 6.36
C VAL A 137 9.74 -5.18 6.34
N GLU A 138 9.82 -6.38 6.92
CA GLU A 138 8.74 -7.38 6.87
C GLU A 138 7.38 -6.84 7.33
N VAL A 139 7.36 -6.00 8.38
CA VAL A 139 6.10 -5.42 8.89
C VAL A 139 5.38 -4.56 7.84
N VAL A 140 6.12 -3.87 6.96
CA VAL A 140 5.53 -3.10 5.87
C VAL A 140 4.96 -4.05 4.81
N VAL A 141 5.74 -5.07 4.43
CA VAL A 141 5.36 -6.08 3.44
C VAL A 141 4.10 -6.84 3.87
N ASP A 142 4.03 -7.26 5.13
CA ASP A 142 2.86 -7.93 5.73
C ASP A 142 1.60 -7.07 5.71
N GLN A 143 1.72 -5.79 6.04
CA GLN A 143 0.58 -4.88 6.03
C GLN A 143 0.11 -4.62 4.59
N ILE A 144 1.03 -4.56 3.63
CA ILE A 144 0.73 -4.46 2.21
C ILE A 144 0.00 -5.70 1.73
N GLU A 145 0.48 -6.89 2.08
CA GLU A 145 -0.14 -8.16 1.72
C GLU A 145 -1.60 -8.21 2.21
N LYS A 146 -1.82 -7.87 3.49
CA LYS A 146 -3.17 -7.79 4.08
C LYS A 146 -4.06 -6.76 3.39
N PHE A 147 -3.50 -5.62 2.97
CA PHE A 147 -4.23 -4.61 2.20
C PHE A 147 -4.65 -5.14 0.83
N LEU A 148 -3.73 -5.77 0.10
CA LEU A 148 -3.97 -6.33 -1.24
C LEU A 148 -4.98 -7.47 -1.21
N ILE A 149 -4.93 -8.36 -0.21
CA ILE A 149 -5.93 -9.43 -0.04
C ILE A 149 -7.34 -8.84 0.05
N LYS A 150 -7.52 -7.82 0.89
CA LYS A 150 -8.84 -7.19 1.15
C LYS A 150 -9.30 -6.22 0.06
N SER A 151 -8.39 -5.66 -0.73
CA SER A 151 -8.73 -4.64 -1.71
C SER A 151 -9.51 -5.21 -2.89
N THR A 152 -10.59 -4.55 -3.28
CA THR A 152 -11.36 -4.87 -4.51
C THR A 152 -10.89 -4.07 -5.73
N LYS A 153 -9.93 -3.17 -5.54
CA LYS A 153 -9.47 -2.24 -6.58
C LYS A 153 -8.40 -2.80 -7.52
N PHE A 154 -7.83 -3.94 -7.16
CA PHE A 154 -6.82 -4.64 -7.96
C PHE A 154 -7.44 -5.90 -8.56
N SER A 155 -7.21 -6.14 -9.85
CA SER A 155 -7.57 -7.37 -10.52
C SER A 155 -6.81 -8.56 -9.91
N LEU A 156 -7.32 -9.78 -10.12
CA LEU A 156 -6.65 -11.00 -9.64
C LEU A 156 -5.27 -11.16 -10.30
N ALA A 157 -5.16 -10.82 -11.59
CA ALA A 157 -3.92 -10.87 -12.35
C ALA A 157 -2.89 -9.86 -11.81
N ALA A 158 -3.29 -8.61 -11.57
CA ALA A 158 -2.40 -7.59 -10.98
C ALA A 158 -1.89 -8.01 -9.59
N LYS A 159 -2.77 -8.59 -8.75
CA LYS A 159 -2.36 -9.11 -7.44
C LYS A 159 -1.34 -10.24 -7.55
N LEU A 160 -1.51 -11.16 -8.51
CA LEU A 160 -0.55 -12.25 -8.76
C LEU A 160 0.80 -11.73 -9.25
N VAL A 161 0.82 -10.72 -10.13
CA VAL A 161 2.07 -10.08 -10.58
C VAL A 161 2.81 -9.48 -9.40
N ILE A 162 2.12 -8.70 -8.55
CA ILE A 162 2.73 -8.10 -7.36
C ILE A 162 3.20 -9.18 -6.39
N ALA A 163 2.38 -10.22 -6.17
CA ALA A 163 2.73 -11.31 -5.27
C ALA A 163 3.97 -12.07 -5.71
N ASP A 164 4.09 -12.34 -7.01
CA ASP A 164 5.25 -13.03 -7.56
C ASP A 164 6.51 -12.13 -7.54
N GLN A 165 6.37 -10.86 -7.93
CA GLN A 165 7.49 -9.91 -7.95
C GLN A 165 8.12 -9.69 -6.57
N TYR A 166 7.29 -9.60 -5.52
CA TYR A 166 7.73 -9.30 -4.15
C TYR A 166 7.59 -10.49 -3.19
N ARG A 167 7.42 -11.70 -3.72
CA ARG A 167 7.33 -12.96 -2.95
C ARG A 167 6.29 -12.92 -1.83
N LEU A 168 5.12 -12.34 -2.10
CA LEU A 168 3.99 -12.27 -1.17
C LEU A 168 3.19 -13.58 -1.20
N PHE A 169 3.70 -14.61 -0.53
CA PHE A 169 3.14 -15.96 -0.60
C PHE A 169 1.70 -16.06 -0.10
N GLY A 170 1.31 -15.29 0.92
CA GLY A 170 -0.06 -15.25 1.43
C GLY A 170 -1.03 -14.66 0.42
N LEU A 171 -0.63 -13.58 -0.28
CA LEU A 171 -1.41 -13.01 -1.38
C LEU A 171 -1.48 -13.97 -2.57
N GLN A 172 -0.37 -14.62 -2.92
CA GLN A 172 -0.33 -15.59 -4.01
C GLN A 172 -1.29 -16.76 -3.73
N GLY A 173 -1.19 -17.37 -2.54
CA GLY A 173 -2.09 -18.45 -2.12
C GLY A 173 -3.56 -18.03 -2.16
N HIS A 174 -3.89 -16.88 -1.58
CA HIS A 174 -5.25 -16.33 -1.64
C HIS A 174 -5.74 -16.11 -3.09
N CYS A 175 -4.87 -15.72 -4.01
CA CYS A 175 -5.25 -15.57 -5.41
C CYS A 175 -5.47 -16.91 -6.11
N LEU A 176 -4.61 -17.90 -5.85
CA LEU A 176 -4.72 -19.26 -6.40
C LEU A 176 -5.96 -19.99 -5.90
N ASP A 177 -6.36 -19.80 -4.65
CA ASP A 177 -7.59 -20.39 -4.08
C ASP A 177 -8.86 -19.88 -4.80
N ARG A 178 -8.83 -18.67 -5.37
CA ARG A 178 -9.95 -18.12 -6.14
C ARG A 178 -10.04 -18.67 -7.57
N LEU A 179 -8.95 -19.27 -8.05
CA LEU A 179 -8.87 -19.95 -9.35
C LEU A 179 -9.42 -21.37 -9.24
N THR A 180 -10.74 -21.46 -9.14
CA THR A 180 -11.47 -22.72 -8.90
C THR A 180 -11.80 -23.52 -10.16
N SER A 181 -11.41 -23.06 -11.36
CA SER A 181 -11.66 -23.76 -12.61
C SER A 181 -10.64 -23.38 -13.69
N VAL A 182 -10.40 -24.28 -14.63
CA VAL A 182 -9.46 -24.06 -15.75
C VAL A 182 -9.84 -22.80 -16.55
N ARG A 183 -11.15 -22.57 -16.77
CA ARG A 183 -11.67 -21.37 -17.44
C ARG A 183 -11.18 -20.07 -16.79
N LYS A 184 -11.23 -19.97 -15.46
CA LYS A 184 -10.73 -18.77 -14.75
C LYS A 184 -9.23 -18.56 -14.94
N VAL A 185 -8.45 -19.65 -14.96
CA VAL A 185 -7.01 -19.58 -15.19
C VAL A 185 -6.71 -19.13 -16.62
N THR A 186 -7.46 -19.62 -17.61
CA THR A 186 -7.32 -19.20 -19.00
C THR A 186 -7.73 -17.74 -19.20
N ASP A 187 -8.83 -17.30 -18.58
CA ASP A 187 -9.28 -15.91 -18.65
C ASP A 187 -8.24 -14.96 -18.05
N LEU A 188 -7.65 -15.35 -16.91
CA LEU A 188 -6.56 -14.63 -16.27
C LEU A 188 -5.31 -14.58 -17.15
N SER A 189 -4.98 -15.67 -17.84
CA SER A 189 -3.82 -15.74 -18.74
C SER A 189 -3.97 -14.88 -19.99
N ASN A 190 -5.21 -14.55 -20.37
CA ASN A 190 -5.53 -13.68 -21.51
C ASN A 190 -5.68 -12.19 -21.13
N SER A 191 -5.55 -11.84 -19.84
CA SER A 191 -5.60 -10.46 -19.37
C SER A 191 -4.37 -9.65 -19.78
N GLU A 192 -4.47 -8.32 -19.85
CA GLU A 192 -3.34 -7.45 -20.22
C GLU A 192 -2.17 -7.57 -19.23
N GLU A 193 -2.49 -7.79 -17.95
CA GLU A 193 -1.51 -7.94 -16.88
C GLU A 193 -0.69 -9.24 -16.99
N SER A 194 -1.17 -10.24 -17.76
CA SER A 194 -0.48 -11.51 -18.02
C SER A 194 0.87 -11.34 -18.73
N ASN A 195 1.04 -10.24 -19.46
CA ASN A 195 2.32 -9.89 -20.10
C ASN A 195 3.46 -9.75 -19.07
N ASN A 196 3.13 -9.43 -17.82
CA ASN A 196 4.09 -9.28 -16.73
C ASN A 196 4.29 -10.56 -15.91
N PHE A 197 3.67 -11.69 -16.29
CA PHE A 197 3.88 -12.95 -15.58
C PHE A 197 5.30 -13.46 -15.79
N SER A 198 6.01 -13.69 -14.69
CA SER A 198 7.30 -14.36 -14.72
C SER A 198 7.16 -15.81 -15.19
N SER A 199 8.28 -16.42 -15.56
CA SER A 199 8.33 -17.86 -15.84
C SER A 199 7.88 -18.70 -14.65
N HIS A 200 8.22 -18.27 -13.43
CA HIS A 200 7.81 -18.92 -12.19
C HIS A 200 6.29 -18.87 -12.02
N LEU A 201 5.67 -17.70 -12.15
CA LEU A 201 4.22 -17.58 -12.04
C LEU A 201 3.47 -18.40 -13.08
N LYS A 202 3.97 -18.45 -14.33
CA LYS A 202 3.40 -19.30 -15.38
C LYS A 202 3.47 -20.79 -15.02
N SER A 203 4.57 -21.24 -14.42
CA SER A 203 4.70 -22.61 -13.90
C SER A 203 3.67 -22.89 -12.80
N VAL A 204 3.53 -21.98 -11.84
CA VAL A 204 2.55 -22.11 -10.74
C VAL A 204 1.12 -22.19 -11.28
N LEU A 205 0.78 -21.37 -12.29
CA LEU A 205 -0.54 -21.44 -12.93
C LEU A 205 -0.75 -22.74 -13.71
N PHE A 206 0.29 -23.28 -14.35
CA PHE A 206 0.22 -24.57 -15.03
C PHE A 206 0.00 -25.72 -14.03
N ASP A 207 0.73 -25.72 -12.91
CA ASP A 207 0.53 -26.69 -11.84
C ASP A 207 -0.89 -26.61 -11.28
N LYS A 208 -1.45 -25.39 -11.17
CA LYS A 208 -2.85 -25.20 -10.77
C LYS A 208 -3.84 -25.79 -11.77
N ILE A 209 -3.60 -25.68 -13.07
CA ILE A 209 -4.44 -26.32 -14.11
C ILE A 209 -4.38 -27.84 -13.97
N VAL A 210 -3.18 -28.41 -13.78
CA VAL A 210 -3.00 -29.85 -13.58
C VAL A 210 -3.72 -30.33 -12.32
N GLU A 211 -3.68 -29.56 -11.23
CA GLU A 211 -4.43 -29.84 -10.00
C GLU A 211 -5.94 -29.88 -10.27
N LEU A 212 -6.49 -28.86 -10.94
CA LEU A 212 -7.92 -28.76 -11.22
C LEU A 212 -8.44 -29.90 -12.12
N ASN A 213 -7.65 -30.33 -13.10
CA ASN A 213 -8.00 -31.44 -14.00
C ASN A 213 -7.98 -32.82 -13.32
N LYS A 214 -7.40 -32.96 -12.12
CA LYS A 214 -7.46 -34.22 -11.35
C LYS A 214 -8.80 -34.43 -10.65
N PHE A 215 -9.63 -33.39 -10.57
CA PHE A 215 -10.92 -33.40 -9.89
C PHE A 215 -12.13 -33.32 -10.85
N GLU A 216 -11.89 -33.39 -12.16
CA GLU A 216 -12.91 -33.63 -13.20
C GLU A 216 -12.97 -35.13 -13.56
#